data_AF-A0A8H4YRE0-F1
#
_entry.id   AF-A0A8H4YRE0-F1
#
_cell.length_a   1.000
_cell.length_b   1.000
_cell.length_c   1.000
_cell.angle_alpha   90.00
_cell.angle_beta   90.00
_cell.angle_gamma   90.00
#
_symmetry.space_group_name_H-M   'P 1'
#
loop_
_entity.id
_entity.type
_entity.pdbx_description
1 polymer ?
#
loop_
_entity_poly.entity_id
_entity_poly.type
_entity_poly.pdbx_seq_one_letter_code
_entity_poly.pdbx_strand_id
1 'polypeptide(L)'
;MRLIDQQPEPPKDGTNIEVLVLGMPRTGTLWYKPFHASMMEQYPHLLPLYMEAMQAKFEHTVKPYGREEFDKLFLGKWDVSCNMPGSLMADELIAAYPNAKIILTTRDVDKWQHSMKESVDVAAKWKTFDYLASWDPVGSRKT
;
A
#
# COMPACT_ATOMS: atom_id res chain seq x y z
N MET A 1 -6.58 21.06 -1.18
CA MET A 1 -7.68 20.07 -1.15
C MET A 1 -7.05 18.71 -1.34
N ARG A 2 -7.39 17.69 -0.54
CA ARG A 2 -6.75 16.37 -0.68
C ARG A 2 -7.21 15.73 -1.99
N LEU A 3 -6.38 14.88 -2.59
CA LEU A 3 -6.69 14.12 -3.79
C LEU A 3 -7.84 13.14 -3.54
N ILE A 4 -7.89 12.54 -2.35
CA ILE A 4 -8.99 11.66 -1.96
C ILE A 4 -10.35 12.37 -1.89
N ASP A 5 -10.35 13.67 -1.57
CA ASP A 5 -11.58 14.48 -1.49
C ASP A 5 -12.19 14.73 -2.89
N GLN A 6 -11.42 14.49 -3.96
CA GLN A 6 -11.87 14.62 -5.36
C GLN A 6 -12.40 13.31 -5.93
N GLN A 7 -12.27 12.19 -5.20
CA GLN A 7 -12.75 10.90 -5.66
C GLN A 7 -14.27 10.79 -5.51
N PRO A 8 -14.93 9.96 -6.35
CA PRO A 8 -16.34 9.64 -6.16
C PRO A 8 -16.62 9.17 -4.74
N GLU A 9 -17.83 9.44 -4.27
CA GLU A 9 -18.29 8.93 -2.98
C GLU A 9 -18.31 7.39 -2.98
N PRO A 10 -18.01 6.76 -1.83
CA PRO A 10 -18.02 5.31 -1.73
C PRO A 10 -19.46 4.77 -1.86
N PRO A 11 -19.64 3.45 -2.05
CA PRO A 11 -20.96 2.82 -1.94
C PRO A 11 -21.65 3.22 -0.62
N LYS A 12 -22.98 3.29 -0.61
CA LYS A 12 -23.76 3.68 0.59
C LYS A 12 -23.44 2.83 1.82
N ASP A 13 -23.12 1.55 1.62
CA ASP A 13 -22.79 0.60 2.69
C ASP A 13 -21.27 0.59 3.02
N GLY A 14 -20.50 1.49 2.41
CA GLY A 14 -19.04 1.53 2.47
C GLY A 14 -18.38 0.36 1.73
N THR A 15 -17.09 0.15 2.00
CA THR A 15 -16.38 -1.05 1.58
C THR A 15 -16.42 -2.08 2.72
N ASN A 16 -16.75 -3.33 2.40
CA ASN A 16 -16.67 -4.44 3.34
C ASN A 16 -15.31 -5.12 3.22
N ILE A 17 -14.35 -4.71 4.05
CA ILE A 17 -13.08 -5.40 4.20
C ILE A 17 -13.25 -6.53 5.22
N GLU A 18 -13.13 -7.77 4.77
CA GLU A 18 -13.28 -8.96 5.61
C GLU A 18 -11.96 -9.42 6.22
N VAL A 19 -10.85 -9.24 5.49
CA VAL A 19 -9.53 -9.70 5.91
C VAL A 19 -8.45 -8.67 5.64
N LEU A 20 -7.63 -8.38 6.66
CA LEU A 20 -6.43 -7.57 6.58
C LEU A 20 -5.20 -8.47 6.71
N VAL A 21 -4.39 -8.51 5.67
CA VAL A 21 -3.18 -9.34 5.61
C VAL A 21 -1.98 -8.41 5.68
N LEU A 22 -1.45 -8.27 6.89
CA LEU A 22 -0.53 -7.20 7.26
C LEU A 22 0.94 -7.66 7.29
N GLY A 23 1.22 -8.89 6.86
CA GLY A 23 2.60 -9.35 6.68
C GLY A 23 3.31 -8.61 5.54
N MET A 24 4.63 -8.62 5.56
CA MET A 24 5.43 -8.03 4.48
C MET A 24 5.26 -8.82 3.18
N PRO A 25 5.52 -8.21 2.00
CA PRO A 25 5.61 -8.95 0.75
C PRO A 25 6.54 -10.17 0.90
N ARG A 26 6.27 -11.25 0.14
CA ARG A 26 7.08 -12.49 0.14
C ARG A 26 7.01 -13.33 1.43
N THR A 27 5.99 -13.12 2.26
CA THR A 27 5.69 -13.94 3.45
C THR A 27 4.55 -14.95 3.25
N GLY A 28 3.93 -15.00 2.06
CA GLY A 28 2.91 -15.99 1.69
C GLY A 28 2.06 -15.53 0.49
N THR A 29 1.25 -16.45 -0.06
CA THR A 29 0.24 -16.17 -1.08
C THR A 29 -1.13 -16.55 -0.52
N LEU A 30 -2.18 -15.79 -0.87
CA LEU A 30 -3.55 -16.05 -0.42
C LEU A 30 -4.49 -16.34 -1.59
N TRP A 31 -5.53 -17.11 -1.33
CA TRP A 31 -6.55 -17.57 -2.29
C TRP A 31 -7.67 -16.54 -2.55
N TYR A 32 -7.52 -15.31 -2.03
CA TYR A 32 -8.50 -14.23 -2.13
C TYR A 32 -8.26 -13.34 -3.37
N LYS A 33 -9.08 -12.31 -3.59
CA LYS A 33 -8.84 -11.23 -4.58
C LYS A 33 -8.26 -9.98 -3.88
N PRO A 34 -6.98 -9.99 -3.47
CA PRO A 34 -6.45 -8.92 -2.64
C PRO A 34 -6.20 -7.62 -3.40
N PHE A 35 -6.47 -6.51 -2.75
CA PHE A 35 -5.80 -5.26 -3.04
C PHE A 35 -4.34 -5.34 -2.58
N HIS A 36 -3.40 -5.26 -3.52
CA HIS A 36 -1.95 -5.36 -3.28
C HIS A 36 -1.18 -4.50 -4.28
N ALA A 37 0.11 -4.26 -4.07
CA ALA A 37 0.90 -3.30 -4.81
C ALA A 37 0.84 -3.42 -6.35
N SER A 38 0.74 -4.64 -6.91
CA SER A 38 0.63 -4.83 -8.37
C SER A 38 -0.67 -4.26 -8.96
N MET A 39 -1.69 -4.05 -8.13
CA MET A 39 -2.94 -3.41 -8.56
C MET A 39 -2.71 -1.97 -9.01
N MET A 40 -1.62 -1.32 -8.56
CA MET A 40 -1.23 0.00 -9.06
C MET A 40 -0.76 -0.03 -10.51
N GLU A 41 -0.27 -1.18 -11.02
CA GLU A 41 0.04 -1.33 -12.44
C GLU A 41 -1.25 -1.40 -13.28
N GLN A 42 -2.28 -2.07 -12.76
CA GLN A 42 -3.58 -2.22 -13.42
C GLN A 42 -4.46 -0.96 -13.27
N TYR A 43 -4.32 -0.24 -12.16
CA TYR A 43 -5.09 0.93 -11.78
C TYR A 43 -4.17 2.08 -11.34
N PRO A 44 -3.41 2.69 -12.27
CA PRO A 44 -2.36 3.67 -11.94
C PRO A 44 -2.88 4.93 -11.24
N HIS A 45 -4.15 5.26 -11.40
CA HIS A 45 -4.81 6.38 -10.71
C HIS A 45 -4.88 6.20 -9.18
N LEU A 46 -4.72 4.98 -8.66
CA LEU A 46 -4.73 4.70 -7.23
C LEU A 46 -3.37 5.02 -6.56
N LEU A 47 -2.28 5.06 -7.33
CA LEU A 47 -0.94 5.29 -6.78
C LEU A 47 -0.82 6.68 -6.12
N PRO A 48 -1.25 7.79 -6.74
CA PRO A 48 -1.22 9.11 -6.07
C PRO A 48 -2.05 9.18 -4.80
N LEU A 49 -3.22 8.51 -4.75
CA LEU A 49 -4.08 8.47 -3.57
C LEU A 49 -3.42 7.73 -2.41
N TYR A 50 -2.69 6.65 -2.73
CA TYR A 50 -1.93 5.91 -1.74
C TYR A 50 -0.69 6.67 -1.26
N MET A 51 0.00 7.37 -2.16
CA MET A 51 1.11 8.26 -1.78
C MET A 51 0.64 9.38 -0.85
N GLU A 52 -0.51 10.01 -1.13
CA GLU A 52 -1.12 11.00 -0.24
C GLU A 52 -1.42 10.41 1.15
N ALA A 53 -1.96 9.18 1.23
CA ALA A 53 -2.20 8.49 2.49
C ALA A 53 -0.90 8.27 3.31
N MET A 54 0.18 7.83 2.64
CA MET A 54 1.48 7.64 3.28
C MET A 54 2.09 8.96 3.73
N GLN A 55 2.03 10.02 2.92
CA GLN A 55 2.50 11.35 3.30
C GLN A 55 1.73 11.89 4.51
N ALA A 56 0.41 11.69 4.55
CA ALA A 56 -0.41 12.05 5.70
C ALA A 56 0.03 11.33 6.99
N LYS A 57 0.38 10.03 6.87
CA LYS A 57 0.84 9.20 7.99
C LYS A 57 2.24 9.54 8.46
N PHE A 58 3.22 9.55 7.56
CA PHE A 58 4.64 9.59 7.91
C PHE A 58 5.24 11.01 7.90
N GLU A 59 4.69 11.90 7.07
CA GLU A 59 5.18 13.28 6.94
C GLU A 59 4.22 14.30 7.59
N HIS A 60 3.02 13.87 7.99
CA HIS A 60 2.01 14.70 8.65
C HIS A 60 1.63 15.97 7.87
N THR A 61 1.73 15.92 6.54
CA THR A 61 1.50 17.06 5.65
C THR A 61 0.02 17.41 5.49
N VAL A 62 -0.85 16.40 5.61
CA VAL A 62 -2.31 16.52 5.50
C VAL A 62 -3.00 15.65 6.55
N LYS A 63 -4.32 15.80 6.69
CA LYS A 63 -5.14 14.98 7.60
C LYS A 63 -4.99 13.49 7.25
N PRO A 64 -4.64 12.62 8.23
CA PRO A 64 -4.59 11.17 8.04
C PRO A 64 -5.90 10.59 7.50
N TYR A 65 -5.78 9.50 6.75
CA TYR A 65 -6.94 8.79 6.22
C TYR A 65 -7.67 8.04 7.34
N GLY A 66 -8.99 8.10 7.33
CA GLY A 66 -9.88 7.29 8.14
C GLY A 66 -10.76 6.39 7.27
N ARG A 67 -11.85 5.89 7.86
CA ARG A 67 -12.76 4.95 7.21
C ARG A 67 -13.31 5.47 5.87
N GLU A 68 -13.81 6.70 5.85
CA GLU A 68 -14.39 7.28 4.62
C GLU A 68 -13.36 7.38 3.49
N GLU A 69 -12.13 7.81 3.79
CA GLU A 69 -11.07 7.90 2.80
C GLU A 69 -10.65 6.51 2.27
N PHE A 70 -10.57 5.49 3.13
CA PHE A 70 -10.30 4.13 2.67
C PHE A 70 -11.45 3.52 1.90
N ASP A 71 -12.71 3.80 2.26
CA ASP A 71 -13.87 3.36 1.50
C ASP A 71 -13.87 3.97 0.10
N LYS A 72 -13.46 5.25 -0.05
CA LYS A 72 -13.24 5.90 -1.35
C LYS A 72 -12.07 5.30 -2.11
N LEU A 73 -10.98 4.98 -1.42
CA LEU A 73 -9.82 4.32 -2.04
C LEU A 73 -10.21 2.95 -2.59
N PHE A 74 -11.03 2.21 -1.85
CA PHE A 74 -11.42 0.84 -2.19
C PHE A 74 -12.61 0.70 -3.13
N LEU A 75 -13.50 1.69 -3.16
CA LEU A 75 -14.71 1.74 -4.00
C LEU A 75 -15.57 0.45 -3.94
N GLY A 76 -15.56 -0.27 -2.82
CA GLY A 76 -16.28 -1.53 -2.67
C GLY A 76 -15.78 -2.69 -3.55
N LYS A 77 -14.62 -2.56 -4.19
CA LYS A 77 -14.12 -3.55 -5.17
C LYS A 77 -13.36 -4.71 -4.54
N TRP A 78 -12.91 -4.54 -3.31
CA TRP A 78 -12.00 -5.46 -2.64
C TRP A 78 -12.51 -5.82 -1.25
N ASP A 79 -12.36 -7.09 -0.92
CA ASP A 79 -12.72 -7.70 0.37
C ASP A 79 -11.47 -7.98 1.23
N VAL A 80 -10.29 -7.97 0.62
CA VAL A 80 -9.00 -8.24 1.27
C VAL A 80 -7.97 -7.17 0.92
N SER A 81 -7.29 -6.62 1.95
CA SER A 81 -6.09 -5.81 1.78
C SER A 81 -4.86 -6.66 2.12
N CYS A 82 -3.86 -6.72 1.23
CA CYS A 82 -2.74 -7.64 1.36
C CYS A 82 -1.38 -7.00 1.07
N ASN A 83 -0.43 -7.26 1.96
CA ASN A 83 0.95 -6.77 1.88
C ASN A 83 0.96 -5.23 1.77
N MET A 84 1.92 -4.65 1.05
CA MET A 84 1.82 -3.25 0.64
C MET A 84 0.69 -3.11 -0.37
N PRO A 85 -0.23 -2.14 -0.23
CA PRO A 85 -0.17 -0.99 0.70
C PRO A 85 -0.62 -1.22 2.16
N GLY A 86 -1.42 -2.26 2.43
CA GLY A 86 -2.03 -2.50 3.74
C GLY A 86 -1.06 -2.57 4.93
N SER A 87 0.11 -3.19 4.78
CA SER A 87 1.10 -3.32 5.87
C SER A 87 1.65 -1.98 6.34
N LEU A 88 1.74 -0.97 5.46
CA LEU A 88 2.22 0.37 5.84
C LEU A 88 1.13 1.20 6.54
N MET A 89 -0.13 0.89 6.30
CA MET A 89 -1.30 1.57 6.86
C MET A 89 -2.04 0.70 7.89
N ALA A 90 -1.31 -0.20 8.57
CA ALA A 90 -1.89 -1.21 9.45
C ALA A 90 -2.80 -0.61 10.52
N ASP A 91 -2.30 0.38 11.27
CA ASP A 91 -3.05 0.99 12.38
C ASP A 91 -4.33 1.66 11.90
N GLU A 92 -4.25 2.40 10.79
CA GLU A 92 -5.37 3.13 10.21
C GLU A 92 -6.41 2.17 9.62
N LEU A 93 -5.99 1.09 8.98
CA LEU A 93 -6.89 0.07 8.44
C LEU A 93 -7.56 -0.75 9.53
N ILE A 94 -6.85 -1.09 10.61
CA ILE A 94 -7.43 -1.78 11.78
C ILE A 94 -8.47 -0.87 12.44
N ALA A 95 -8.18 0.43 12.60
CA ALA A 95 -9.12 1.39 13.16
C ALA A 95 -10.34 1.61 12.23
N ALA A 96 -10.12 1.64 10.91
CA ALA A 96 -11.19 1.82 9.93
C ALA A 96 -12.10 0.60 9.82
N TYR A 97 -11.54 -0.61 9.90
CA TYR A 97 -12.24 -1.88 9.70
C TYR A 97 -12.09 -2.81 10.92
N PRO A 98 -12.66 -2.45 12.09
CA PRO A 98 -12.45 -3.18 13.34
C PRO A 98 -13.03 -4.61 13.33
N ASN A 99 -13.95 -4.90 12.40
CA ASN A 99 -14.55 -6.23 12.24
C ASN A 99 -13.75 -7.13 11.29
N ALA A 100 -12.75 -6.60 10.59
CA ALA A 100 -11.93 -7.38 9.68
C ALA A 100 -11.04 -8.35 10.46
N LYS A 101 -10.91 -9.58 9.97
CA LYS A 101 -9.96 -10.55 10.53
C LYS A 101 -8.55 -10.15 10.15
N ILE A 102 -7.64 -10.17 11.12
CA ILE A 102 -6.24 -9.81 10.89
C ILE A 102 -5.41 -11.09 10.73
N ILE A 103 -4.63 -11.15 9.66
CA ILE A 103 -3.63 -12.19 9.41
C ILE A 103 -2.26 -11.52 9.32
N LEU A 104 -1.34 -11.90 10.21
CA LEU A 104 0.05 -11.50 10.13
C LEU A 104 0.89 -12.67 9.63
N THR A 105 1.25 -12.66 8.35
CA THR A 105 2.15 -13.67 7.78
C THR A 105 3.60 -13.34 8.15
N THR A 106 4.30 -14.32 8.72
CA THR A 106 5.70 -14.20 9.14
C THR A 106 6.58 -15.18 8.38
N ARG A 107 7.84 -14.82 8.18
CA ARG A 107 8.86 -15.69 7.58
C ARG A 107 10.18 -15.45 8.30
N ASP A 108 11.05 -16.47 8.31
CA ASP A 108 12.45 -16.32 8.68
C ASP A 108 13.09 -15.13 7.93
N VAL A 109 13.79 -14.26 8.66
CA VAL A 109 14.23 -12.95 8.17
C VAL A 109 15.24 -13.09 7.03
N ASP A 110 16.19 -14.01 7.14
CA ASP A 110 17.23 -14.22 6.14
C ASP A 110 16.63 -14.77 4.85
N LYS A 111 15.72 -15.76 4.96
CA LYS A 111 14.99 -16.30 3.82
C LYS A 111 14.06 -15.27 3.17
N TRP A 112 13.44 -14.40 3.97
CA TRP A 112 12.61 -13.31 3.46
C TRP A 112 13.44 -12.29 2.70
N GLN A 113 14.55 -11.81 3.28
CA GLN A 113 15.43 -10.83 2.66
C GLN A 113 16.03 -11.37 1.36
N HIS A 114 16.45 -12.63 1.34
CA HIS A 114 16.91 -13.28 0.12
C HIS A 114 15.82 -13.27 -0.96
N SER A 115 14.57 -13.65 -0.62
CA SER A 115 13.45 -13.61 -1.58
C SER A 115 13.09 -12.20 -2.05
N MET A 116 13.24 -11.17 -1.21
CA MET A 116 13.00 -9.77 -1.60
C MET A 116 14.04 -9.30 -2.63
N LYS A 117 15.33 -9.62 -2.40
CA LYS A 117 16.45 -9.28 -3.30
C LYS A 117 16.34 -9.86 -4.71
N GLU A 118 15.64 -10.99 -4.84
CA GLU A 118 15.40 -11.70 -6.10
C GLU A 118 14.07 -11.30 -6.77
N SER A 119 13.24 -10.51 -6.11
CA SER A 119 11.93 -10.11 -6.63
C SER A 119 11.77 -8.59 -6.59
N VAL A 120 11.28 -8.05 -5.47
CA VAL A 120 10.91 -6.63 -5.34
C VAL A 120 12.13 -5.72 -5.52
N ASP A 121 13.27 -6.09 -4.93
CA ASP A 121 14.47 -5.22 -4.95
C ASP A 121 15.27 -5.35 -6.25
N VAL A 122 14.83 -6.20 -7.20
CA VAL A 122 15.51 -6.32 -8.51
C VAL A 122 15.46 -5.00 -9.26
N ALA A 123 14.38 -4.22 -9.11
CA ALA A 123 14.26 -2.90 -9.70
C ALA A 123 15.41 -1.97 -9.27
N ALA A 124 15.84 -2.03 -8.00
CA ALA A 124 16.96 -1.23 -7.50
C ALA A 124 18.31 -1.57 -8.16
N LYS A 125 18.41 -2.70 -8.87
CA LYS A 125 19.60 -3.11 -9.62
C LYS A 125 19.59 -2.62 -11.08
N TRP A 126 18.51 -1.98 -11.55
CA TRP A 126 18.45 -1.53 -12.93
C TRP A 126 19.35 -0.30 -13.12
N LYS A 127 20.31 -0.40 -14.04
CA LYS A 127 21.25 0.70 -14.38
C LYS A 127 20.55 1.99 -14.85
N THR A 128 19.29 1.88 -15.28
CA THR A 128 18.46 3.04 -15.61
C THR A 128 18.17 3.90 -14.38
N PHE A 129 18.12 3.35 -13.16
CA PHE A 129 18.02 4.15 -11.95
C PHE A 129 19.28 4.97 -11.71
N ASP A 130 20.48 4.43 -11.92
CA ASP A 130 21.73 5.20 -11.82
C ASP A 130 21.73 6.38 -12.81
N TYR A 131 21.29 6.12 -14.04
CA TYR A 131 21.13 7.16 -15.05
C TYR A 131 20.11 8.20 -14.60
N LEU A 132 18.87 7.81 -14.26
CA LEU A 132 17.79 8.71 -13.87
C LEU A 132 18.11 9.51 -12.60
N ALA A 133 18.75 8.90 -11.60
CA ALA A 133 19.15 9.56 -10.37
C ALA A 133 20.17 10.70 -10.61
N SER A 134 20.97 10.61 -11.67
CA SER A 134 21.88 11.71 -12.05
C SER A 134 21.16 12.98 -12.53
N TRP A 135 19.89 12.86 -12.91
CA TRP A 135 19.02 13.97 -13.32
C TRP A 135 18.07 14.42 -12.20
N ASP A 136 18.08 13.78 -11.03
CA ASP A 136 17.23 14.15 -9.90
C ASP A 136 17.76 15.44 -9.24
N PRO A 137 17.04 16.57 -9.36
CA PRO A 137 17.50 17.86 -8.83
C PRO A 137 17.57 17.89 -7.29
N VAL A 138 16.98 16.92 -6.58
CA VAL A 138 16.94 16.87 -5.11
C VAL A 138 18.10 16.07 -4.52
N GLY A 139 18.92 15.40 -5.35
CA GLY A 139 20.15 14.76 -4.91
C GLY A 139 19.91 13.63 -3.91
N SER A 140 19.32 12.52 -4.37
CA SER A 140 19.11 11.28 -3.61
C SER A 140 20.41 10.49 -3.33
N ARG A 141 21.54 11.18 -3.10
CA ARG A 141 22.77 10.59 -2.55
C ARG A 141 22.94 10.98 -1.08
N LYS A 142 22.21 10.31 -0.19
CA LYS A 142 22.59 10.13 1.22
C LYS A 142 22.07 8.78 1.74
N THR A 143 22.83 7.73 1.47
CA THR A 143 23.48 6.79 2.43
C THR A 143 24.07 5.64 1.64
#